data_AF-A0A7W5JYJ8-F1
#
_entry.id   AF-A0A7W5JYJ8-F1
#
_cell.length_a   1.000
_cell.length_b   1.000
_cell.length_c   1.000
_cell.angle_alpha   90.00
_cell.angle_beta   90.00
_cell.angle_gamma   90.00
#
_symmetry.space_group_name_H-M   'P 1'
#
loop_
_entity.id
_entity.type
_entity.pdbx_description
1 polymer ?
#
loop_
_entity_poly.entity_id
_entity_poly.type
_entity_poly.pdbx_seq_one_letter_code
_entity_poly.pdbx_strand_id
1 'polypeptide(L)'
;MRWVDWYGDGSLHVLDVALACCSLEFDAAAGARSGAAVEPPVDGRTAVVVSGTVTDRLAPAVASMIDAVRARQSVPPVVVAYGVCACSGGPYWDSYAVTKGVDTLVPVDVYVPGCPPTPAALREVVDAVAAQGGTRA
;
A
#
# COMPACT_ATOMS: atom_id res chain seq x y z
N MET A 1 8.66 3.02 -5.87
CA MET A 1 8.25 3.32 -4.48
C MET A 1 8.27 4.82 -4.29
N ARG A 2 7.21 5.40 -3.73
CA ARG A 2 7.15 6.85 -3.46
C ARG A 2 6.22 7.16 -2.28
N TRP A 3 6.58 8.16 -1.50
CA TRP A 3 5.71 8.71 -0.47
C TRP A 3 4.78 9.75 -1.08
N VAL A 4 3.51 9.68 -0.67
CA VAL A 4 2.46 10.60 -1.06
C VAL A 4 1.80 11.13 0.20
N ASP A 5 1.71 12.45 0.33
CA ASP A 5 0.80 13.07 1.28
C ASP A 5 -0.60 12.96 0.67
N TRP A 6 -1.42 12.08 1.24
CA TRP A 6 -2.67 11.65 0.61
C TRP A 6 -3.68 12.81 0.50
N TYR A 7 -3.73 13.68 1.51
CA TYR A 7 -4.66 14.80 1.56
C TYR A 7 -3.99 16.16 1.26
N GLY A 8 -2.65 16.23 1.29
CA GLY A 8 -1.88 17.46 1.09
C GLY A 8 -1.77 18.33 2.33
N ASP A 9 -2.19 17.82 3.49
CA ASP A 9 -2.18 18.51 4.79
C ASP A 9 -1.27 17.82 5.83
N GLY A 10 -0.52 16.78 5.43
CA GLY A 10 0.36 16.00 6.29
C GLY A 10 -0.36 15.07 7.28
N SER A 11 -1.68 14.91 7.19
CA SER A 11 -2.44 14.06 8.12
C SER A 11 -2.27 12.57 7.89
N LEU A 12 -1.97 12.16 6.64
CA LEU A 12 -1.74 10.78 6.26
C LEU A 12 -0.71 10.70 5.14
N HIS A 13 0.35 9.94 5.38
CA HIS A 13 1.36 9.63 4.39
C HIS A 13 1.19 8.20 3.88
N VAL A 14 1.08 8.04 2.58
CA VAL A 14 0.91 6.73 1.95
C VAL A 14 2.17 6.41 1.16
N LEU A 15 2.81 5.30 1.50
CA LEU A 15 3.88 4.73 0.70
C LEU A 15 3.26 3.85 -0.39
N ASP A 16 3.39 4.28 -1.63
CA ASP A 16 3.01 3.47 -2.78
C ASP A 16 4.18 2.58 -3.21
N VAL A 17 3.99 1.28 -3.04
CA VAL A 17 4.85 0.25 -3.62
C VAL A 17 4.32 -0.06 -5.03
N ALA A 18 4.57 0.89 -5.93
CA ALA A 18 4.20 0.80 -7.35
C ALA A 18 4.96 -0.33 -8.06
N LEU A 19 4.27 -1.42 -8.38
CA LEU A 19 4.87 -2.61 -9.02
C LEU A 19 4.29 -2.90 -10.40
N ALA A 20 3.00 -2.62 -10.63
CA ALA A 20 2.34 -2.93 -11.90
C ALA A 20 1.16 -1.95 -12.18
N CYS A 21 0.17 -2.42 -12.95
CA CYS A 21 -0.97 -1.62 -13.43
C CYS A 21 -1.82 -0.97 -12.33
N CYS A 22 -1.89 -1.55 -11.13
CA CYS A 22 -2.63 -0.96 -10.01
C CYS A 22 -2.06 0.40 -9.59
N SER A 23 -0.78 0.68 -9.87
CA SER A 23 -0.18 2.00 -9.58
C SER A 23 -0.86 3.14 -10.35
N LEU A 24 -1.45 2.87 -11.52
CA LEU A 24 -2.19 3.90 -12.28
C LEU A 24 -3.51 4.26 -11.60
N GLU A 25 -4.21 3.27 -11.04
CA GLU A 25 -5.44 3.51 -10.29
C GLU A 25 -5.14 4.11 -8.91
N PHE A 26 -3.97 3.81 -8.34
CA PHE A 26 -3.46 4.51 -7.16
C PHE A 26 -3.30 6.02 -7.44
N ASP A 27 -2.65 6.36 -8.56
CA ASP A 27 -2.46 7.76 -8.98
C ASP A 27 -3.81 8.47 -9.19
N ALA A 28 -4.77 7.76 -9.80
CA ALA A 28 -6.13 8.27 -9.97
C ALA A 28 -6.88 8.45 -8.64
N ALA A 29 -6.64 7.60 -7.64
CA ALA A 29 -7.29 7.66 -6.33
C ALA A 29 -6.74 8.78 -5.43
N ALA A 30 -5.43 9.01 -5.49
CA ALA A 30 -4.76 10.12 -4.81
C ALA A 30 -5.34 11.47 -5.31
N GLY A 31 -5.36 11.64 -6.63
CA GLY A 31 -5.91 12.84 -7.27
C GLY A 31 -5.05 14.09 -7.03
N ALA A 32 -5.55 15.25 -7.45
CA ALA A 32 -4.75 16.48 -7.55
C ALA A 32 -4.36 17.12 -6.21
N ARG A 33 -5.02 16.75 -5.10
CA ARG A 33 -4.71 17.28 -3.77
C ARG A 33 -3.52 16.56 -3.13
N SER A 34 -3.24 15.34 -3.57
CA SER A 34 -2.12 14.58 -3.05
C SER A 34 -0.81 15.16 -3.53
N GLY A 35 0.13 15.33 -2.62
CA GLY A 35 1.46 15.88 -2.88
C GLY A 35 2.52 14.80 -2.86
N ALA A 36 3.61 15.00 -3.61
CA ALA A 36 4.83 14.25 -3.35
C ALA A 36 5.30 14.58 -1.92
N ALA A 37 5.42 13.55 -1.09
CA ALA A 37 5.91 13.71 0.28
C ALA A 37 7.35 13.23 0.38
N VAL A 38 8.09 13.87 1.28
CA VAL A 38 9.29 13.25 1.85
C VAL A 38 8.84 12.18 2.83
N GLU A 39 9.73 11.24 3.15
CA GLU A 39 9.49 10.24 4.18
C GLU A 39 8.92 10.90 5.47
N PRO A 40 7.83 10.37 6.02
CA PRO A 40 7.09 11.02 7.09
C PRO A 40 7.85 11.03 8.42
N PRO A 41 7.49 11.97 9.33
CA PRO A 41 7.90 11.91 10.72
C PRO A 41 7.58 10.55 11.37
N VAL A 42 8.33 10.20 12.43
CA VAL A 42 8.17 8.92 13.15
C VAL A 42 6.82 8.77 13.88
N ASP A 43 6.15 9.88 14.14
CA ASP A 43 4.81 10.00 14.71
C ASP A 43 3.72 10.24 13.66
N GLY A 44 4.10 10.32 12.38
CA GLY A 44 3.20 10.48 11.26
C GLY A 44 2.33 9.23 11.06
N ARG A 45 1.07 9.44 10.67
CA ARG A 45 0.22 8.32 10.25
C ARG A 45 0.67 7.83 8.89
N THR A 46 0.82 6.52 8.79
CA THR A 46 1.33 5.89 7.58
C THR A 46 0.47 4.72 7.12
N ALA A 47 0.33 4.60 5.81
CA ALA A 47 -0.19 3.40 5.16
C ALA A 47 0.80 2.95 4.08
N VAL A 48 0.94 1.65 3.87
CA VAL A 48 1.75 1.09 2.81
C VAL A 48 0.84 0.34 1.86
N VAL A 49 0.78 0.78 0.60
CA VAL A 49 -0.07 0.18 -0.42
C VAL A 49 0.81 -0.60 -1.39
N VAL A 50 0.57 -1.90 -1.50
CA VAL A 50 1.25 -2.74 -2.49
C VAL A 50 0.42 -2.79 -3.76
N SER A 51 0.84 -1.96 -4.73
CA SER A 51 0.11 -1.68 -5.96
C SER A 51 0.58 -2.59 -7.09
N GLY A 52 0.10 -3.84 -7.07
CA GLY A 52 0.26 -4.78 -8.18
C GLY A 52 1.09 -6.03 -7.87
N THR A 53 1.59 -6.67 -8.92
CA THR A 53 2.21 -8.01 -8.84
C THR A 53 3.57 -7.98 -8.15
N VAL A 54 3.73 -8.82 -7.13
CA VAL A 54 5.04 -9.10 -6.53
C VAL A 54 5.68 -10.28 -7.25
N THR A 55 6.87 -10.06 -7.81
CA THR A 55 7.68 -11.14 -8.37
C THR A 55 8.60 -11.71 -7.31
N ASP A 56 8.98 -12.98 -7.42
CA ASP A 56 9.83 -13.65 -6.43
C ASP A 56 11.21 -12.98 -6.30
N ARG A 57 11.69 -12.33 -7.36
CA ARG A 57 12.91 -11.53 -7.34
C ARG A 57 12.77 -10.26 -6.51
N LEU A 58 11.58 -9.66 -6.49
CA LEU A 58 11.29 -8.43 -5.75
C LEU A 58 10.79 -8.69 -4.32
N ALA A 59 10.28 -9.89 -4.03
CA ALA A 59 9.78 -10.29 -2.72
C ALA A 59 10.66 -9.87 -1.52
N PRO A 60 11.99 -10.15 -1.49
CA PRO A 60 12.81 -9.75 -0.35
C PRO A 60 12.94 -8.23 -0.20
N ALA A 61 12.96 -7.49 -1.32
CA ALA A 61 13.03 -6.02 -1.29
C ALA A 61 11.71 -5.41 -0.79
N VAL A 62 10.57 -5.97 -1.19
CA VAL A 62 9.25 -5.53 -0.73
C VAL A 62 9.09 -5.79 0.77
N ALA A 63 9.42 -7.00 1.23
CA ALA A 63 9.35 -7.36 2.64
C ALA A 63 10.25 -6.45 3.50
N SER A 64 11.53 -6.32 3.12
CA SER A 64 12.51 -5.50 3.85
C SER A 64 12.08 -4.03 3.95
N MET A 65 11.49 -3.49 2.88
CA MET A 65 10.97 -2.12 2.88
C MET A 65 9.79 -1.96 3.84
N ILE A 66 8.81 -2.86 3.79
CA ILE A 66 7.63 -2.79 4.67
C ILE A 66 8.06 -2.93 6.12
N ASP A 67 8.97 -3.86 6.43
CA ASP A 67 9.53 -4.03 7.77
C ASP A 67 10.31 -2.80 8.23
N ALA A 68 11.07 -2.16 7.35
CA ALA A 68 11.80 -0.93 7.67
C ALA A 68 10.86 0.23 7.99
N VAL A 69 9.74 0.38 7.26
CA VAL A 69 8.72 1.38 7.57
C VAL A 69 8.06 1.06 8.91
N ARG A 70 7.67 -0.21 9.14
CA ARG A 70 7.08 -0.65 10.41
C ARG A 70 7.97 -0.39 11.61
N ALA A 71 9.28 -0.64 11.49
CA ALA A 71 10.22 -0.47 12.58
C ALA A 71 10.51 1.02 12.93
N ARG A 72 10.31 1.93 11.97
CA ARG A 72 10.57 3.37 12.16
C ARG A 72 9.39 4.14 12.73
N GLN A 73 8.18 3.65 12.50
CA GLN A 73 6.96 4.35 12.87
C GLN A 73 6.53 3.97 14.29
N SER A 74 6.18 4.98 15.09
CA SER A 74 5.68 4.80 16.45
C SER A 74 4.31 4.09 16.48
N VAL A 75 3.50 4.32 15.44
CA VAL A 75 2.26 3.60 15.17
C VAL A 75 2.49 2.69 13.97
N PRO A 76 2.22 1.37 14.06
CA PRO A 76 2.40 0.47 12.93
C PRO A 76 1.61 0.95 11.70
N PRO A 77 2.24 1.05 10.51
CA PRO A 77 1.55 1.38 9.28
C PRO A 77 0.51 0.31 8.94
N VAL A 78 -0.60 0.75 8.34
CA VAL A 78 -1.58 -0.18 7.75
C VAL A 78 -1.06 -0.66 6.40
N VAL A 79 -0.94 -1.97 6.23
CA VAL A 79 -0.51 -2.60 4.98
C VAL A 79 -1.73 -3.00 4.15
N VAL A 80 -1.82 -2.46 2.94
CA VAL A 80 -2.93 -2.68 2.01
C VAL A 80 -2.44 -3.45 0.78
N ALA A 81 -3.03 -4.61 0.52
CA ALA A 81 -2.83 -5.33 -0.74
C ALA A 81 -3.81 -4.77 -1.80
N TYR A 82 -3.28 -4.07 -2.80
CA TYR A 82 -4.07 -3.41 -3.83
C TYR A 82 -4.04 -4.17 -5.15
N GLY A 83 -5.15 -4.83 -5.46
CA GLY A 83 -5.34 -5.65 -6.65
C GLY A 83 -5.12 -7.15 -6.42
N VAL A 84 -5.77 -7.97 -7.24
CA VAL A 84 -5.75 -9.44 -7.10
C VAL A 84 -4.34 -10.03 -7.22
N CYS A 85 -3.43 -9.36 -7.94
CA CYS A 85 -2.03 -9.74 -8.01
C CYS A 85 -1.32 -9.64 -6.66
N ALA A 86 -1.56 -8.56 -5.90
CA ALA A 86 -1.01 -8.38 -4.56
C ALA A 86 -1.72 -9.31 -3.55
N CYS A 87 -3.01 -9.58 -3.73
CA CYS A 87 -3.76 -10.44 -2.82
C CYS A 87 -3.43 -11.93 -2.96
N SER A 88 -3.19 -12.41 -4.19
CA SER A 88 -3.15 -13.87 -4.46
C SER A 88 -2.30 -14.29 -5.67
N GLY A 89 -1.50 -13.37 -6.24
CA GLY A 89 -0.82 -13.57 -7.53
C GLY A 89 -1.71 -13.28 -8.76
N GLY A 90 -3.04 -13.27 -8.59
CA GLY A 90 -3.99 -12.78 -9.60
C GLY A 90 -3.96 -13.60 -10.91
N PRO A 91 -4.04 -12.98 -12.10
CA PRO A 91 -3.95 -13.70 -13.38
C PRO A 91 -2.61 -14.43 -13.58
N TYR A 92 -1.60 -14.14 -12.76
CA TYR A 92 -0.28 -14.77 -12.79
C TYR A 92 -0.08 -15.81 -11.68
N TRP A 93 -1.16 -16.29 -11.04
CA TRP A 93 -1.08 -17.24 -9.94
C TRP A 93 -0.38 -18.56 -10.31
N ASP A 94 -0.31 -18.95 -11.58
CA ASP A 94 0.41 -20.16 -12.03
C ASP A 94 1.80 -19.86 -12.63
N SER A 95 2.25 -18.60 -12.56
CA SER A 95 3.59 -18.23 -13.05
C SER A 95 4.69 -18.67 -12.09
N TYR A 96 5.82 -19.13 -12.63
CA TYR A 96 7.01 -19.56 -11.88
C TYR A 96 7.76 -18.41 -11.19
N ALA A 97 7.44 -17.16 -11.52
CA ALA A 97 8.19 -15.98 -11.08
C ALA A 97 7.37 -15.01 -10.20
N VAL A 98 6.16 -15.42 -9.80
CA VAL A 98 5.21 -14.55 -9.10
C VAL A 98 4.87 -15.12 -7.73
N THR A 99 5.02 -14.28 -6.72
CA THR A 99 4.62 -14.60 -5.35
C THR A 99 3.09 -14.57 -5.24
N LYS A 100 2.51 -15.56 -4.56
CA LYS A 100 1.06 -15.83 -4.56
C LYS A 100 0.28 -15.02 -3.51
N GLY A 101 0.78 -13.83 -3.19
CA GLY A 101 0.21 -12.95 -2.19
C GLY A 101 1.30 -12.20 -1.42
N VAL A 102 1.02 -10.95 -1.07
CA VAL A 102 1.90 -10.15 -0.20
C VAL A 102 1.90 -10.68 1.22
N ASP A 103 0.81 -11.33 1.62
CA ASP A 103 0.61 -11.97 2.92
C ASP A 103 1.58 -13.11 3.21
N THR A 104 2.14 -13.74 2.19
CA THR A 104 3.22 -14.73 2.36
C THR A 104 4.54 -14.07 2.78
N LEU A 105 4.68 -12.76 2.60
CA LEU A 105 5.89 -12.00 2.88
C LEU A 105 5.77 -11.19 4.18
N VAL A 106 4.65 -10.47 4.34
CA VAL A 106 4.39 -9.58 5.47
C VAL A 106 2.92 -9.62 5.86
N PRO A 107 2.56 -9.36 7.13
CA PRO A 107 1.18 -9.23 7.54
C PRO A 107 0.45 -8.11 6.76
N VAL A 108 -0.65 -8.48 6.10
CA VAL A 108 -1.54 -7.55 5.39
C VAL A 108 -2.75 -7.26 6.26
N ASP A 109 -3.13 -5.99 6.38
CA ASP A 109 -4.26 -5.56 7.20
C ASP A 109 -5.56 -5.45 6.39
N VAL A 110 -5.48 -4.97 5.14
CA VAL A 110 -6.63 -4.77 4.27
C VAL A 110 -6.34 -5.26 2.85
N TYR A 111 -7.33 -5.93 2.25
CA TYR A 111 -7.27 -6.38 0.87
C TYR A 111 -8.29 -5.61 0.03
N VAL A 112 -7.85 -5.10 -1.12
CA VAL A 112 -8.70 -4.39 -2.08
C VAL A 112 -8.72 -5.20 -3.39
N PRO A 113 -9.73 -6.06 -3.60
CA PRO A 113 -9.78 -6.94 -4.77
C PRO A 113 -10.15 -6.17 -6.05
N GLY A 114 -9.51 -6.54 -7.17
CA GLY A 114 -9.76 -5.99 -8.52
C GLY A 114 -8.54 -6.13 -9.45
N CYS A 115 -8.70 -5.89 -10.76
CA CYS A 115 -7.64 -6.08 -11.76
C CYS A 115 -7.68 -5.04 -12.92
N PRO A 116 -7.33 -3.77 -12.68
CA PRO A 116 -7.06 -3.17 -11.36
C PRO A 116 -8.37 -2.82 -10.63
N PRO A 117 -8.38 -2.70 -9.29
CA PRO A 117 -9.57 -2.24 -8.57
C PRO A 117 -9.82 -0.76 -8.86
N THR A 118 -11.08 -0.33 -8.82
CA THR A 118 -11.43 1.07 -9.08
C THR A 118 -10.76 2.03 -8.10
N PRO A 119 -10.41 3.27 -8.50
CA PRO A 119 -9.82 4.28 -7.61
C PRO A 119 -10.67 4.56 -6.37
N ALA A 120 -12.00 4.57 -6.53
CA ALA A 120 -12.93 4.79 -5.43
C ALA A 120 -12.81 3.71 -4.34
N ALA A 121 -12.57 2.45 -4.72
CA ALA A 121 -12.40 1.36 -3.77
C ALA A 121 -11.12 1.52 -2.93
N LEU A 122 -10.02 1.97 -3.55
CA LEU A 122 -8.81 2.30 -2.79
C LEU A 122 -9.05 3.49 -1.86
N ARG A 123 -9.72 4.53 -2.37
CA ARG A 123 -10.01 5.74 -1.61
C ARG A 123 -10.83 5.45 -0.35
N GLU A 124 -11.85 4.62 -0.44
CA GLU A 124 -12.66 4.19 0.70
C GLU A 124 -11.81 3.51 1.79
N VAL A 125 -10.90 2.62 1.40
CA VAL A 125 -10.00 1.95 2.34
C VAL A 125 -9.03 2.94 3.00
N VAL A 126 -8.42 3.83 2.22
CA VAL A 126 -7.46 4.81 2.76
C VAL A 126 -8.17 5.82 3.67
N ASP A 127 -9.38 6.25 3.32
CA ASP A 127 -10.20 7.13 4.16
C ASP A 127 -10.61 6.43 5.47
N ALA A 128 -10.89 5.13 5.43
CA ALA A 128 -11.14 4.33 6.64
C ALA A 128 -9.88 4.23 7.54
N VAL A 129 -8.70 4.07 6.93
CA VAL A 129 -7.42 4.08 7.68
C VAL A 129 -7.18 5.43 8.35
N ALA A 130 -7.47 6.54 7.65
CA ALA A 130 -7.38 7.88 8.23
C ALA A 130 -8.28 8.02 9.47
N ALA A 131 -9.50 7.47 9.42
CA ALA A 131 -10.48 7.54 10.50
C ALA A 131 -10.15 6.64 11.72
N GLN A 132 -9.51 5.48 11.50
CA GLN A 132 -9.26 4.50 12.57
C GLN A 132 -8.28 4.97 13.65
N GLY A 133 -7.42 5.97 13.38
CA GLY A 133 -6.53 6.52 14.40
C GLY A 133 -7.20 7.43 15.44
N GLY A 134 -8.53 7.48 15.51
CA GLY A 134 -9.28 8.17 16.58
C GLY A 134 -9.61 7.31 17.80
N THR A 135 -9.47 5.97 17.74
CA THR A 135 -10.07 5.10 18.77
C THR A 135 -9.23 3.86 19.10
N ARG A 136 -8.02 4.04 19.64
CA ARG A 136 -7.39 3.01 20.48
C ARG A 136 -6.67 3.68 21.66
N ALA A 137 -7.46 3.95 22.69
CA ALA A 137 -7.00 4.03 24.07
C ALA A 137 -7.03 2.62 24.69
#